data_AF-A0A2G8LNL2-F1
#
_entry.id   AF-A0A2G8LNL2-F1
#
_cell.length_a   1.000
_cell.length_b   1.000
_cell.length_c   1.000
_cell.angle_alpha   90.00
_cell.angle_beta   90.00
_cell.angle_gamma   90.00
#
_symmetry.space_group_name_H-M   'P 1'
#
loop_
_entity.id
_entity.type
_entity.pdbx_description
1 polymer ?
#
loop_
_entity_poly.entity_id
_entity_poly.type
_entity_poly.pdbx_seq_one_letter_code
_entity_poly.pdbx_strand_id
1 'polypeptide(L)'
;MSVSEQSDDTICLEDVASSIMQHLPSLPLEMVDKVVEQLLAAGVESVCDLKLITDDDLSSVLKPIQRRKLLLAWANKAEKLLGSESSQSSEPDSVASSPGCSWVPSSAGSSPAAVIADWAESFKVDWDKMPKSLTKSLQKKQRPTPKDRREMIRILCNDIMKVESSPGRKHLSIIAQKIVREFPEPFKDDIEGLVVGSGYASLLTQLENRMSNINRGKLHLNVGYPLFVEGEQNEALTKKRKLSTSYGCKNWQPEDLPEGEDRDTQRKKIDDLKVMHELNIWDDNEVVFLMKTVFPTIRAKINSQQVPVCALLDEYPFLFEEVGMMGHFEDLVGIKLKSVLTTAFIDKSPRIQKFLQVSAKKKKEVQNIIADVESAKKESGDHSPDVPGLFSSSAITLEINGTIFSTLQR
;
A
#
# COMPACT_ATOMS: atom_id res chain seq x y z
N MET A 1 34.92 8.20 -36.58
CA MET A 1 33.46 8.04 -36.75
C MET A 1 32.87 7.79 -35.38
N SER A 2 31.88 8.59 -35.04
CA SER A 2 31.49 8.98 -33.68
C SER A 2 31.02 7.82 -32.82
N VAL A 3 31.52 7.80 -31.58
CA VAL A 3 31.00 6.96 -30.49
C VAL A 3 29.70 7.60 -30.04
N SER A 4 28.58 6.93 -30.28
CA SER A 4 27.28 7.33 -29.76
C SER A 4 27.29 7.08 -28.25
N GLU A 5 27.46 8.15 -27.47
CA GLU A 5 27.28 8.13 -26.01
C GLU A 5 25.83 7.74 -25.69
N GLN A 6 25.65 6.54 -25.14
CA GLN A 6 24.40 6.16 -24.48
C GLN A 6 24.30 6.96 -23.19
N SER A 7 23.31 7.85 -23.10
CA SER A 7 22.99 8.63 -21.91
C SER A 7 22.67 7.70 -20.74
N ASP A 8 23.45 7.80 -19.66
CA ASP A 8 23.29 7.04 -18.43
C ASP A 8 22.09 7.59 -17.63
N ASP A 9 20.90 7.02 -17.85
CA ASP A 9 19.64 7.42 -17.19
C ASP A 9 19.47 6.80 -15.77
N THR A 10 20.56 6.45 -15.10
CA THR A 10 20.55 5.99 -13.70
C THR A 10 20.30 7.17 -12.75
N ILE A 11 19.58 7.00 -11.63
CA ILE A 11 19.60 8.03 -10.56
C ILE A 11 21.04 8.23 -10.09
N CYS A 12 21.64 9.33 -10.50
CA CYS A 12 22.69 9.97 -9.74
C CYS A 12 22.03 10.65 -8.55
N LEU A 13 22.26 10.09 -7.35
CA LEU A 13 21.78 10.69 -6.10
C LEU A 13 22.24 12.16 -5.98
N GLU A 14 23.44 12.45 -6.52
CA GLU A 14 23.99 13.80 -6.67
C GLU A 14 23.13 14.71 -7.56
N ASP A 15 22.56 14.20 -8.66
CA ASP A 15 21.68 14.96 -9.54
C ASP A 15 20.30 15.21 -8.92
N VAL A 16 19.79 14.24 -8.15
CA VAL A 16 18.52 14.39 -7.41
C VAL A 16 18.69 15.39 -6.27
N ALA A 17 19.77 15.27 -5.48
CA ALA A 17 20.09 16.20 -4.41
C ALA A 17 20.34 17.62 -4.95
N SER A 18 21.09 17.74 -6.05
CA SER A 18 21.31 19.02 -6.74
C SER A 18 20.01 19.62 -7.26
N SER A 19 19.10 18.82 -7.81
CA SER A 19 17.78 19.28 -8.24
C SER A 19 16.93 19.76 -7.06
N ILE A 20 16.97 19.10 -5.90
CA ILE A 20 16.26 19.55 -4.69
C ILE A 20 16.85 20.87 -4.20
N MET A 21 18.17 20.97 -4.10
CA MET A 21 18.86 22.18 -3.66
C MET A 21 18.65 23.36 -4.62
N GLN A 22 18.54 23.10 -5.93
CA GLN A 22 18.23 24.14 -6.91
C GLN A 22 16.86 24.78 -6.68
N HIS A 23 15.84 23.97 -6.35
CA HIS A 23 14.46 24.45 -6.21
C HIS A 23 14.09 24.81 -4.76
N LEU A 24 14.87 24.34 -3.80
CA LEU A 24 14.75 24.64 -2.36
C LEU A 24 16.14 24.97 -1.76
N PRO A 25 16.78 26.08 -2.17
CA PRO A 25 18.17 26.40 -1.78
C PRO A 25 18.33 26.70 -0.28
N SER A 26 17.24 26.98 0.43
CA SER A 26 17.23 27.21 1.87
C SER A 26 16.95 25.95 2.68
N LEU A 27 16.89 24.77 2.05
CA LEU A 27 16.64 23.50 2.75
C LEU A 27 17.97 22.99 3.35
N PRO A 28 18.02 22.64 4.65
CA PRO A 28 19.23 22.06 5.25
C PRO A 28 19.66 20.77 4.55
N LEU A 29 20.97 20.52 4.44
CA LEU A 29 21.53 19.32 3.81
C LEU A 29 20.96 18.02 4.41
N GLU A 30 20.84 17.95 5.73
CA GLU A 30 20.21 16.80 6.42
C GLU A 30 18.75 16.55 6.00
N MET A 31 18.03 17.60 5.63
CA MET A 31 16.66 17.48 5.14
C MET A 31 16.63 17.07 3.66
N VAL A 32 17.64 17.44 2.87
CA VAL A 32 17.79 16.97 1.48
C VAL A 32 18.00 15.45 1.46
N ASP A 33 18.86 14.93 2.33
CA ASP A 33 19.11 13.48 2.44
C ASP A 33 17.84 12.71 2.80
N LYS A 34 17.06 13.21 3.76
CA LYS A 34 15.75 12.63 4.12
C LYS A 34 14.74 12.64 2.97
N VAL A 35 14.75 13.67 2.13
CA VAL A 35 13.89 13.73 0.93
C VAL A 35 14.34 12.68 -0.08
N VAL A 36 15.65 12.55 -0.31
CA VAL A 36 16.22 11.52 -1.20
C VAL A 36 15.87 10.12 -0.70
N GLU A 37 16.00 9.85 0.60
CA GLU A 37 15.61 8.58 1.20
C GLU A 37 14.12 8.29 1.00
N GLN A 38 13.24 9.29 1.18
CA GLN A 38 11.82 9.08 0.93
C GLN A 38 11.49 8.83 -0.54
N LEU A 39 12.17 9.51 -1.47
CA LEU A 39 12.02 9.24 -2.90
C LEU A 39 12.44 7.80 -3.23
N LEU A 40 13.53 7.32 -2.63
CA LEU A 40 13.96 5.92 -2.79
C LEU A 40 12.94 4.94 -2.18
N ALA A 41 12.35 5.27 -1.02
CA ALA A 41 11.30 4.47 -0.40
C ALA A 41 10.00 4.45 -1.22
N ALA A 42 9.66 5.56 -1.89
CA ALA A 42 8.56 5.68 -2.85
C ALA A 42 8.82 4.91 -4.17
N GLY A 43 10.02 4.33 -4.33
CA GLY A 43 10.38 3.54 -5.50
C GLY A 43 10.78 4.38 -6.72
N VAL A 44 11.35 5.57 -6.50
CA VAL A 44 11.99 6.36 -7.56
C VAL A 44 13.34 5.73 -7.89
N GLU A 45 13.51 5.30 -9.14
CA GLU A 45 14.70 4.57 -9.60
C GLU A 45 15.46 5.26 -10.75
N SER A 46 14.81 6.20 -11.45
CA SER A 46 15.36 7.08 -12.50
C SER A 46 14.95 8.56 -12.30
N VAL A 47 15.69 9.50 -12.90
CA VAL A 47 15.29 10.93 -12.93
C VAL A 47 13.94 11.10 -13.63
N CYS A 48 13.61 10.23 -14.59
CA CYS A 48 12.31 10.20 -15.25
C CYS A 48 11.16 9.83 -14.31
N ASP A 49 11.41 9.14 -13.20
CA ASP A 49 10.38 8.78 -12.22
C ASP A 49 9.98 9.97 -11.33
N LEU A 50 10.78 11.03 -11.29
CA LEU A 50 10.46 12.24 -10.52
C LEU A 50 9.16 12.91 -10.98
N LYS A 51 8.75 12.70 -12.23
CA LYS A 51 7.47 13.18 -12.77
C LYS A 51 6.25 12.41 -12.23
N LEU A 52 6.48 11.24 -11.63
CA LEU A 52 5.44 10.34 -11.11
C LEU A 52 5.21 10.53 -9.60
N ILE A 53 6.01 11.37 -8.95
CA ILE A 53 5.90 11.69 -7.52
C ILE A 53 4.69 12.57 -7.28
N THR A 54 3.97 12.30 -6.19
CA THR A 54 2.76 13.03 -5.76
C THR A 54 3.00 13.80 -4.47
N ASP A 55 2.05 14.66 -4.07
CA ASP A 55 2.16 15.45 -2.84
C ASP A 55 2.25 14.55 -1.59
N ASP A 56 1.56 13.41 -1.60
CA ASP A 56 1.54 12.45 -0.50
C ASP A 56 2.90 11.79 -0.29
N ASP A 57 3.63 11.46 -1.35
CA ASP A 57 4.94 10.82 -1.29
C ASP A 57 6.00 11.71 -0.60
N LEU A 58 5.80 13.02 -0.58
CA LEU A 58 6.69 13.99 0.06
C LEU A 58 6.11 14.56 1.38
N SER A 59 4.88 14.18 1.73
CA SER A 59 4.09 14.81 2.81
C SER A 59 4.72 14.67 4.20
N SER A 60 5.48 13.58 4.42
CA SER A 60 6.10 13.27 5.70
C SER A 60 7.39 14.05 5.98
N VAL A 61 8.02 14.65 4.95
CA VAL A 61 9.35 15.27 5.07
C VAL A 61 9.33 16.77 4.76
N LEU A 62 8.44 17.20 3.87
CA LEU A 62 8.40 18.58 3.37
C LEU A 62 7.08 19.27 3.68
N LYS A 63 7.12 20.59 3.90
CA LYS A 63 5.91 21.42 4.04
C LYS A 63 5.15 21.48 2.70
N PRO A 64 3.81 21.69 2.70
CA PRO A 64 3.00 21.70 1.47
C PRO A 64 3.53 22.58 0.34
N ILE A 65 4.04 23.77 0.64
CA ILE A 65 4.58 24.69 -0.37
C ILE A 65 5.91 24.20 -0.96
N GLN A 66 6.75 23.53 -0.15
CA GLN A 66 8.02 22.97 -0.62
C GLN A 66 7.77 21.80 -1.58
N ARG A 67 6.78 20.95 -1.26
CA ARG A 67 6.34 19.83 -2.11
C ARG A 67 5.84 20.32 -3.46
N ARG A 68 4.90 21.27 -3.45
CA ARG A 68 4.35 21.86 -4.69
C ARG A 68 5.43 22.47 -5.58
N LYS A 69 6.45 23.12 -5.01
CA LYS A 69 7.59 23.66 -5.78
C LYS A 69 8.41 22.57 -6.48
N LEU A 70 8.71 21.47 -5.79
CA LEU A 70 9.45 20.34 -6.38
C LEU A 70 8.62 19.64 -7.46
N LEU A 71 7.34 19.39 -7.20
CA LEU A 71 6.44 18.73 -8.16
C LEU A 71 6.34 19.51 -9.46
N LEU A 72 6.16 20.84 -9.39
CA LEU A 72 6.14 21.71 -10.57
C LEU A 72 7.48 21.69 -11.31
N ALA A 73 8.59 21.71 -10.57
CA ALA A 73 9.92 21.67 -11.18
C ALA A 73 10.21 20.37 -11.93
N TRP A 74 9.86 19.23 -11.34
CA TRP A 74 10.10 17.92 -11.95
C TRP A 74 9.18 17.63 -13.12
N ALA A 75 7.92 18.10 -13.09
CA ALA A 75 7.03 18.06 -14.24
C ALA A 75 7.64 18.82 -15.44
N ASN A 76 8.09 20.07 -15.22
CA ASN A 76 8.69 20.90 -16.27
C ASN A 76 10.03 20.33 -16.79
N LYS A 77 10.85 19.72 -15.92
CA LYS A 77 12.13 19.10 -16.30
C LYS A 77 11.91 17.87 -17.19
N ALA A 78 10.86 17.08 -16.92
CA ALA A 78 10.50 15.92 -17.73
C ALA A 78 9.98 16.31 -19.12
N GLU A 79 9.19 17.38 -19.23
CA GLU A 79 8.74 17.90 -20.54
C GLU A 79 9.91 18.41 -21.38
N LYS A 80 10.89 19.08 -20.76
CA LYS A 80 12.07 19.59 -21.45
C LYS A 80 13.01 18.49 -21.96
N LEU A 81 13.06 17.33 -21.29
CA LEU A 81 13.83 16.17 -21.75
C LEU A 81 13.14 15.38 -22.88
N LEU A 82 11.81 15.49 -22.99
CA LEU A 82 11.02 14.87 -24.06
C LEU A 82 10.78 15.80 -25.27
N GLY A 83 10.93 17.12 -25.10
CA GLY A 83 10.52 18.15 -26.07
C GLY A 83 11.62 18.73 -26.98
N SER A 84 12.79 18.11 -27.07
CA SER A 84 13.91 18.62 -27.87
C SER A 84 14.14 17.86 -29.18
N GLU A 85 13.06 17.55 -29.90
CA GLU A 85 13.05 17.43 -31.37
C GLU A 85 11.79 18.14 -31.88
N SER A 86 11.95 19.33 -32.43
CA SER A 86 10.86 20.08 -33.06
C SER A 86 11.12 20.26 -34.55
N SER A 87 10.04 19.96 -35.30
CA SER A 87 9.65 20.50 -36.60
C SER A 87 10.27 19.89 -37.87
N GLN A 88 9.47 19.11 -38.61
CA GLN A 88 8.79 19.61 -39.82
C GLN A 88 7.84 18.57 -40.48
N SER A 89 6.65 19.08 -40.82
CA SER A 89 5.90 18.82 -42.07
C SER A 89 4.89 17.66 -42.16
N SER A 90 3.65 18.09 -42.48
CA SER A 90 2.73 17.55 -43.48
C SER A 90 1.85 16.34 -43.14
N GLU A 91 0.54 16.59 -43.06
CA GLU A 91 -0.50 15.61 -43.38
C GLU A 91 -0.33 15.05 -44.81
N PRO A 92 -0.87 13.85 -45.10
CA PRO A 92 -2.21 13.82 -45.68
C PRO A 92 -3.12 12.65 -45.25
N ASP A 93 -4.41 12.91 -45.46
CA ASP A 93 -5.53 11.99 -45.65
C ASP A 93 -5.19 10.65 -46.32
N SER A 94 -5.80 9.56 -45.86
CA SER A 94 -6.78 8.77 -46.64
C SER A 94 -7.12 7.41 -46.01
N VAL A 95 -8.41 7.30 -45.69
CA VAL A 95 -9.34 6.17 -45.91
C VAL A 95 -8.80 4.77 -46.26
N ALA A 96 -9.25 3.76 -45.50
CA ALA A 96 -9.98 2.56 -45.96
C ALA A 96 -9.97 1.51 -44.83
N SER A 97 -11.14 1.21 -44.23
CA SER A 97 -11.97 0.01 -44.51
C SER A 97 -11.31 -1.29 -44.01
N SER A 98 -11.86 -2.12 -43.12
CA SER A 98 -13.25 -2.56 -42.88
C SER A 98 -13.22 -3.52 -41.64
N PRO A 99 -14.22 -4.37 -41.38
CA PRO A 99 -15.60 -4.07 -41.00
C PRO A 99 -15.94 -4.69 -39.62
N GLY A 100 -17.02 -4.20 -39.02
CA GLY A 100 -17.67 -4.89 -37.91
C GLY A 100 -18.31 -6.20 -38.36
N CYS A 101 -18.47 -7.14 -37.42
CA CYS A 101 -19.55 -8.12 -37.39
C CYS A 101 -19.63 -8.66 -35.95
N SER A 102 -20.73 -8.40 -35.25
CA SER A 102 -21.92 -9.27 -35.21
C SER A 102 -21.74 -10.36 -34.15
N TRP A 103 -22.24 -10.07 -32.96
CA TRP A 103 -22.51 -11.07 -31.95
C TRP A 103 -23.65 -11.98 -32.42
N VAL A 104 -23.42 -13.29 -32.39
CA VAL A 104 -24.45 -14.31 -32.49
C VAL A 104 -24.33 -15.21 -31.25
N PRO A 105 -25.43 -15.52 -30.53
CA PRO A 105 -25.38 -16.32 -29.31
C PRO A 105 -25.70 -17.80 -29.55
N SER A 106 -25.38 -18.60 -28.52
CA SER A 106 -25.74 -20.02 -28.29
C SER A 106 -24.78 -21.04 -28.94
N SER A 107 -24.41 -22.17 -28.33
CA SER A 107 -25.05 -22.96 -27.27
C SER A 107 -24.04 -23.91 -26.62
N ALA A 108 -24.46 -24.48 -25.49
CA ALA A 108 -23.73 -25.44 -24.67
C ALA A 108 -23.12 -26.62 -25.44
N GLY A 109 -21.85 -26.91 -25.16
CA GLY A 109 -21.14 -28.11 -25.57
C GLY A 109 -20.02 -28.40 -24.58
N SER A 110 -20.19 -29.45 -23.78
CA SER A 110 -19.22 -29.95 -22.80
C SER A 110 -17.95 -30.45 -23.49
N SER A 111 -16.79 -29.95 -23.08
CA SER A 111 -15.46 -30.56 -23.33
C SER A 111 -14.39 -29.90 -22.46
N PRO A 112 -13.28 -30.60 -22.17
CA PRO A 112 -12.66 -30.64 -20.85
C PRO A 112 -11.82 -29.39 -20.56
N ALA A 113 -11.61 -29.16 -19.26
CA ALA A 113 -10.74 -28.11 -18.72
C ALA A 113 -9.36 -28.13 -19.37
N ALA A 114 -9.19 -27.37 -20.45
CA ALA A 114 -7.90 -26.82 -20.81
C ALA A 114 -7.56 -25.85 -19.68
N VAL A 115 -6.67 -26.30 -18.78
CA VAL A 115 -5.98 -25.42 -17.85
C VAL A 115 -5.31 -24.37 -18.73
N ILE A 116 -5.92 -23.19 -18.85
CA ILE A 116 -5.27 -22.04 -19.48
C ILE A 116 -4.08 -21.76 -18.57
N ALA A 117 -2.91 -22.27 -18.94
CA ALA A 117 -1.67 -22.04 -18.22
C ALA A 117 -1.49 -20.52 -18.13
N ASP A 118 -1.44 -20.03 -16.90
CA ASP A 118 -1.27 -18.62 -16.61
C ASP A 118 0.03 -18.15 -17.28
N TRP A 119 0.01 -17.07 -18.06
CA TRP A 119 1.18 -16.64 -18.84
C TRP A 119 2.40 -16.41 -17.93
N ALA A 120 2.17 -16.05 -16.66
CA ALA A 120 3.21 -15.88 -15.67
C ALA A 120 3.95 -17.20 -15.36
N GLU A 121 3.30 -18.36 -15.51
CA GLU A 121 3.92 -19.69 -15.40
C GLU A 121 4.82 -20.01 -16.59
N SER A 122 4.56 -19.42 -17.76
CA SER A 122 5.41 -19.58 -18.95
C SER A 122 6.45 -18.47 -19.11
N PHE A 123 6.30 -17.36 -18.39
CA PHE A 123 7.24 -16.23 -18.40
C PHE A 123 8.65 -16.66 -17.99
N LYS A 124 9.66 -16.27 -18.79
CA LYS A 124 11.07 -16.52 -18.55
C LYS A 124 11.80 -15.21 -18.32
N VAL A 125 12.60 -15.16 -17.26
CA VAL A 125 13.45 -14.00 -16.98
C VAL A 125 14.66 -14.07 -17.91
N ASP A 126 14.88 -12.99 -18.64
CA ASP A 126 16.02 -12.85 -19.55
C ASP A 126 17.23 -12.31 -18.79
N TRP A 127 18.04 -13.22 -18.25
CA TRP A 127 19.19 -12.88 -17.42
C TRP A 127 20.33 -12.22 -18.21
N ASP A 128 20.35 -12.34 -19.55
CA ASP A 128 21.39 -11.74 -20.40
C ASP A 128 21.25 -10.22 -20.50
N LYS A 129 20.03 -9.68 -20.28
CA LYS A 129 19.78 -8.24 -20.21
C LYS A 129 20.27 -7.60 -18.90
N MET A 130 20.59 -8.41 -17.89
CA MET A 130 20.89 -7.89 -16.55
C MET A 130 22.30 -7.28 -16.48
N PRO A 131 22.54 -6.32 -15.56
CA PRO A 131 23.86 -5.72 -15.39
C PRO A 131 24.93 -6.77 -15.07
N LYS A 132 26.12 -6.64 -15.66
CA LYS A 132 27.23 -7.58 -15.42
C LYS A 132 27.63 -7.68 -13.95
N SER A 133 27.48 -6.60 -13.18
CA SER A 133 27.67 -6.56 -11.72
C SER A 133 26.68 -7.47 -10.98
N LEU A 134 25.41 -7.47 -11.40
CA LEU A 134 24.39 -8.39 -10.89
C LEU A 134 24.78 -9.83 -11.20
N THR A 135 25.08 -10.15 -12.46
CA THR A 135 25.42 -11.52 -12.89
C THR A 135 26.61 -12.07 -12.12
N LYS A 136 27.65 -11.26 -11.88
CA LYS A 136 28.79 -11.63 -11.04
C LYS A 136 28.38 -11.94 -9.60
N SER A 137 27.44 -11.18 -9.04
CA SER A 137 26.94 -11.39 -7.68
C SER A 137 26.13 -12.69 -7.58
N LEU A 138 25.28 -12.96 -8.59
CA LEU A 138 24.51 -14.20 -8.70
C LEU A 138 25.41 -15.44 -8.82
N GLN A 139 26.46 -15.38 -9.65
CA GLN A 139 27.44 -16.47 -9.78
C GLN A 139 28.17 -16.75 -8.47
N LYS A 140 28.46 -15.70 -7.68
CA LYS A 140 29.06 -15.81 -6.35
C LYS A 140 28.06 -16.19 -5.26
N LYS A 141 26.78 -16.38 -5.59
CA LYS A 141 25.67 -16.61 -4.63
C LYS A 141 25.59 -15.54 -3.54
N GLN A 142 25.98 -14.31 -3.89
CA GLN A 142 25.97 -13.17 -2.98
C GLN A 142 24.73 -12.33 -3.20
N ARG A 143 24.25 -11.71 -2.11
CA ARG A 143 23.14 -10.76 -2.16
C ARG A 143 23.54 -9.57 -3.05
N PRO A 144 22.76 -9.24 -4.09
CA PRO A 144 23.06 -8.12 -4.97
C PRO A 144 23.09 -6.80 -4.22
N THR A 145 23.84 -5.84 -4.75
CA THR A 145 23.80 -4.47 -4.22
C THR A 145 22.40 -3.87 -4.40
N PRO A 146 21.99 -2.90 -3.56
CA PRO A 146 20.71 -2.22 -3.74
C PRO A 146 20.55 -1.60 -5.13
N LYS A 147 21.65 -1.10 -5.72
CA LYS A 147 21.68 -0.55 -7.08
C LYS A 147 21.39 -1.62 -8.13
N ASP A 148 22.12 -2.73 -8.12
CA ASP A 148 21.94 -3.83 -9.07
C ASP A 148 20.54 -4.46 -8.96
N ARG A 149 20.01 -4.55 -7.74
CA ARG A 149 18.67 -5.09 -7.49
C ARG A 149 17.58 -4.20 -8.08
N ARG A 150 17.65 -2.87 -7.92
CA ARG A 150 16.69 -1.92 -8.53
C ARG A 150 16.72 -2.00 -10.05
N GLU A 151 17.92 -2.01 -10.63
CA GLU A 151 18.07 -2.10 -12.08
C GLU A 151 17.49 -3.41 -12.65
N MET A 152 17.68 -4.53 -11.95
CA MET A 152 17.03 -5.80 -12.28
C MET A 152 15.49 -5.68 -12.27
N ILE A 153 14.92 -5.06 -11.24
CA ILE A 153 13.47 -4.84 -11.13
C ILE A 153 12.95 -3.99 -12.29
N ARG A 154 13.67 -2.94 -12.67
CA ARG A 154 13.33 -2.08 -13.81
C ARG A 154 13.26 -2.85 -15.12
N ILE A 155 14.30 -3.62 -15.44
CA ILE A 155 14.36 -4.46 -16.66
C ILE A 155 13.24 -5.49 -16.65
N LEU A 156 13.04 -6.16 -15.52
CA LEU A 156 12.02 -7.19 -15.35
C LEU A 156 10.60 -6.64 -15.55
N CYS A 157 10.28 -5.49 -14.94
CA CYS A 157 8.96 -4.86 -15.11
C CYS A 157 8.71 -4.45 -16.57
N ASN A 158 9.72 -3.93 -17.26
CA ASN A 158 9.60 -3.58 -18.67
C ASN A 158 9.32 -4.81 -19.54
N ASP A 159 9.94 -5.95 -19.25
CA ASP A 159 9.68 -7.19 -19.99
C ASP A 159 8.32 -7.82 -19.64
N ILE A 160 7.88 -7.73 -18.38
CA ILE A 160 6.53 -8.12 -17.95
C ILE A 160 5.46 -7.32 -18.69
N MET A 161 5.66 -5.99 -18.83
CA MET A 161 4.71 -5.11 -19.51
C MET A 161 4.51 -5.43 -21.00
N LYS A 162 5.50 -6.05 -21.64
CA LYS A 162 5.38 -6.51 -23.03
C LYS A 162 4.42 -7.69 -23.16
N VAL A 163 4.17 -8.42 -22.07
CA VAL A 163 3.23 -9.55 -22.04
C VAL A 163 1.86 -9.10 -21.56
N GLU A 164 1.79 -8.35 -20.46
CA GLU A 164 0.54 -7.83 -19.91
C GLU A 164 0.72 -6.38 -19.43
N SER A 165 -0.15 -5.47 -19.90
CA SER A 165 -0.04 -4.04 -19.60
C SER A 165 -0.38 -3.67 -18.14
N SER A 166 -1.07 -4.56 -17.42
CA SER A 166 -1.57 -4.35 -16.05
C SER A 166 -1.64 -5.67 -15.26
N PRO A 167 -0.50 -6.34 -15.00
CA PRO A 167 -0.48 -7.62 -14.31
C PRO A 167 -0.88 -7.47 -12.85
N GLY A 168 -1.73 -8.38 -12.41
CA GLY A 168 -2.14 -8.45 -11.01
C GLY A 168 -1.05 -9.02 -10.10
N ARG A 169 -1.25 -8.85 -8.79
CA ARG A 169 -0.39 -9.43 -7.72
C ARG A 169 -0.12 -10.93 -7.92
N LYS A 170 -1.11 -11.69 -8.41
CA LYS A 170 -0.96 -13.13 -8.69
C LYS A 170 0.19 -13.38 -9.68
N HIS A 171 0.19 -12.72 -10.83
CA HIS A 171 1.22 -12.87 -11.86
C HIS A 171 2.61 -12.46 -11.32
N LEU A 172 2.69 -11.31 -10.65
CA LEU A 172 3.95 -10.82 -10.07
C LEU A 172 4.48 -11.79 -8.99
N SER A 173 3.59 -12.40 -8.20
CA SER A 173 3.99 -13.37 -7.17
C SER A 173 4.56 -14.65 -7.75
N ILE A 174 4.05 -15.13 -8.89
CA ILE A 174 4.58 -16.30 -9.60
C ILE A 174 6.00 -16.00 -10.11
N ILE A 175 6.22 -14.82 -10.68
CA ILE A 175 7.53 -14.40 -11.21
C ILE A 175 8.53 -14.23 -10.06
N ALA A 176 8.16 -13.56 -8.97
CA ALA A 176 9.01 -13.41 -7.79
C ALA A 176 9.42 -14.77 -7.20
N GLN A 177 8.47 -15.71 -7.10
CA GLN A 177 8.76 -17.07 -6.66
C GLN A 177 9.75 -17.78 -7.58
N LYS A 178 9.62 -17.65 -8.90
CA LYS A 178 10.55 -18.26 -9.86
C LYS A 178 11.97 -17.74 -9.68
N ILE A 179 12.14 -16.43 -9.55
CA ILE A 179 13.45 -15.80 -9.34
C ILE A 179 14.11 -16.32 -8.05
N VAL A 180 13.35 -16.39 -6.95
CA VAL A 180 13.88 -16.91 -5.68
C VAL A 180 14.15 -18.41 -5.74
N ARG A 181 13.37 -19.19 -6.50
CA ARG A 181 13.65 -20.62 -6.72
C ARG A 181 14.93 -20.84 -7.52
N GLU A 182 15.18 -19.99 -8.51
CA GLU A 182 16.38 -20.07 -9.36
C GLU A 182 17.64 -19.59 -8.62
N PHE A 183 17.51 -18.51 -7.83
CA PHE A 183 18.59 -17.90 -7.06
C PHE A 183 18.16 -17.67 -5.60
N PRO A 184 18.15 -18.73 -4.77
CA PRO A 184 17.68 -18.62 -3.40
C PRO A 184 18.63 -17.82 -2.51
N GLU A 185 19.94 -18.05 -2.55
CA GLU A 185 20.87 -17.31 -1.67
C GLU A 185 20.90 -15.80 -1.95
N PRO A 186 20.87 -15.34 -3.22
CA PRO A 186 20.85 -13.91 -3.54
C PRO A 186 19.53 -13.18 -3.16
N PHE A 187 18.37 -13.81 -3.35
CA PHE A 187 17.08 -13.11 -3.31
C PHE A 187 16.12 -13.55 -2.22
N LYS A 188 16.34 -14.69 -1.58
CA LYS A 188 15.46 -15.15 -0.52
C LYS A 188 15.48 -14.15 0.65
N ASP A 189 14.30 -13.87 1.17
CA ASP A 189 14.15 -13.13 2.42
C ASP A 189 14.55 -14.07 3.56
N ASP A 190 15.80 -13.95 4.01
CA ASP A 190 16.40 -14.76 5.05
C ASP A 190 17.12 -13.86 6.06
N ILE A 191 17.00 -14.21 7.34
CA ILE A 191 17.76 -13.61 8.44
C ILE A 191 18.37 -14.74 9.27
N GLU A 192 19.70 -14.86 9.24
CA GLU A 192 20.49 -15.88 9.97
C GLU A 192 19.96 -17.32 9.80
N GLY A 193 19.59 -17.69 8.57
CA GLY A 193 19.07 -19.02 8.20
C GLY A 193 17.57 -19.19 8.40
N LEU A 194 16.87 -18.16 8.86
CA LEU A 194 15.42 -18.14 8.96
C LEU A 194 14.81 -17.40 7.78
N VAL A 195 14.07 -18.15 6.96
CA VAL A 195 13.19 -17.57 5.93
C VAL A 195 12.23 -16.59 6.61
N VAL A 196 12.04 -15.39 6.05
CA VAL A 196 11.11 -14.35 6.50
C VAL A 196 9.89 -14.31 5.57
N GLY A 197 8.68 -14.27 6.14
CA GLY A 197 7.43 -14.28 5.38
C GLY A 197 7.35 -15.48 4.43
N SER A 198 7.01 -15.20 3.17
CA SER A 198 6.99 -16.18 2.07
C SER A 198 8.36 -16.46 1.46
N GLY A 199 9.42 -15.76 1.90
CA GLY A 199 10.77 -15.86 1.35
C GLY A 199 11.01 -15.05 0.08
N TYR A 200 9.97 -14.45 -0.52
CA TYR A 200 10.06 -13.63 -1.74
C TYR A 200 9.30 -12.31 -1.64
N ALA A 201 8.83 -11.96 -0.43
CA ALA A 201 7.96 -10.82 -0.20
C ALA A 201 8.63 -9.50 -0.57
N SER A 202 9.91 -9.32 -0.23
CA SER A 202 10.63 -8.08 -0.57
C SER A 202 10.76 -7.88 -2.09
N LEU A 203 10.95 -8.96 -2.84
CA LEU A 203 11.03 -8.93 -4.30
C LEU A 203 9.66 -8.65 -4.93
N LEU A 204 8.60 -9.28 -4.41
CA LEU A 204 7.24 -9.02 -4.83
C LEU A 204 6.84 -7.56 -4.60
N THR A 205 7.09 -7.01 -3.41
CA THR A 205 6.77 -5.62 -3.10
C THR A 205 7.48 -4.64 -4.04
N GLN A 206 8.75 -4.88 -4.37
CA GLN A 206 9.48 -4.05 -5.33
C GLN A 206 8.85 -4.09 -6.74
N LEU A 207 8.44 -5.28 -7.20
CA LEU A 207 7.72 -5.44 -8.47
C LEU A 207 6.37 -4.71 -8.47
N GLU A 208 5.59 -4.85 -7.38
CA GLU A 208 4.29 -4.20 -7.22
C GLU A 208 4.42 -2.67 -7.21
N ASN A 209 5.38 -2.15 -6.44
CA ASN A 209 5.62 -0.71 -6.36
C ASN A 209 6.03 -0.14 -7.71
N ARG A 210 6.98 -0.79 -8.40
CA ARG A 210 7.40 -0.35 -9.73
C ARG A 210 6.25 -0.39 -10.73
N MET A 211 5.45 -1.46 -10.74
CA MET A 211 4.33 -1.58 -11.67
C MET A 211 3.20 -0.57 -11.35
N SER A 212 2.95 -0.31 -10.06
CA SER A 212 2.05 0.77 -9.63
C SER A 212 2.53 2.12 -10.14
N ASN A 213 3.81 2.45 -9.92
CA ASN A 213 4.40 3.71 -10.38
C ASN A 213 4.25 3.90 -11.89
N ILE A 214 4.51 2.87 -12.70
CA ILE A 214 4.33 2.93 -14.16
C ILE A 214 2.84 3.12 -14.54
N ASN A 215 1.92 2.49 -13.82
CA ASN A 215 0.49 2.55 -14.11
C ASN A 215 -0.20 3.83 -13.59
N ARG A 216 0.39 4.56 -12.64
CA ARG A 216 -0.15 5.82 -12.10
C ARG A 216 -0.40 6.87 -13.19
N GLY A 217 0.50 6.98 -14.18
CA GLY A 217 0.33 7.90 -15.31
C GLY A 217 -0.86 7.59 -16.22
N LYS A 218 -1.40 6.37 -16.19
CA LYS A 218 -2.57 5.95 -16.98
C LYS A 218 -3.92 6.28 -16.29
N LEU A 219 -3.90 6.57 -14.99
CA LEU A 219 -5.10 6.82 -14.17
C LEU A 219 -5.43 8.30 -13.98
N HIS A 220 -4.52 9.22 -14.35
CA HIS A 220 -4.74 10.67 -14.24
C HIS A 220 -5.84 11.22 -15.16
N LEU A 221 -6.45 10.39 -16.02
CA LEU A 221 -7.63 10.76 -16.79
C LEU A 221 -8.98 10.41 -16.10
N ASN A 222 -8.98 9.77 -14.92
CA ASN A 222 -10.20 9.20 -14.33
C ASN A 222 -10.39 9.45 -12.82
N VAL A 223 -9.70 10.41 -12.21
CA VAL A 223 -10.06 10.87 -10.85
C VAL A 223 -10.93 12.13 -10.95
N GLY A 224 -12.05 11.99 -11.66
CA GLY A 224 -13.21 12.81 -11.40
C GLY A 224 -13.85 12.31 -10.12
N TYR A 225 -13.51 12.91 -8.98
CA TYR A 225 -14.45 12.94 -7.86
C TYR A 225 -15.77 13.46 -8.43
N PRO A 226 -16.90 12.75 -8.27
CA PRO A 226 -18.18 13.36 -8.54
C PRO A 226 -18.36 14.44 -7.46
N LEU A 227 -18.03 15.68 -7.81
CA LEU A 227 -18.64 16.83 -7.17
C LEU A 227 -20.14 16.66 -7.40
N PHE A 228 -20.85 16.42 -6.32
CA PHE A 228 -22.30 16.35 -6.29
C PHE A 228 -22.83 17.72 -6.74
N VAL A 229 -23.17 17.84 -8.02
CA VAL A 229 -24.02 18.93 -8.50
C VAL A 229 -25.43 18.44 -8.24
N GLU A 230 -26.12 19.06 -7.29
CA GLU A 230 -27.54 18.84 -7.08
C GLU A 230 -28.31 19.19 -8.36
N GLY A 231 -29.16 18.25 -8.77
CA GLY A 231 -30.13 18.46 -9.84
C GLY A 231 -29.77 17.79 -11.15
N GLU A 232 -30.02 16.49 -11.26
CA GLU A 232 -30.85 15.91 -12.33
C GLU A 232 -30.95 14.40 -12.14
N GLN A 233 -32.18 13.91 -12.04
CA GLN A 233 -32.48 12.49 -12.02
C GLN A 233 -32.14 11.90 -13.38
N ASN A 234 -31.07 11.11 -13.46
CA ASN A 234 -30.84 10.23 -14.62
C ASN A 234 -30.81 8.77 -14.14
N GLU A 235 -31.99 8.16 -14.24
CA GLU A 235 -32.22 6.71 -14.14
C GLU A 235 -31.64 5.99 -15.38
N ALA A 236 -30.33 5.88 -15.48
CA ALA A 236 -29.69 4.89 -16.34
C ALA A 236 -28.20 4.87 -16.04
N LEU A 237 -27.74 3.83 -15.33
CA LEU A 237 -26.40 3.19 -15.39
C LEU A 237 -26.17 2.39 -14.10
N THR A 238 -27.03 1.39 -13.84
CA THR A 238 -26.78 0.37 -12.81
C THR A 238 -25.76 -0.66 -13.30
N LYS A 239 -24.51 -0.24 -13.44
CA LYS A 239 -23.37 -1.09 -13.08
C LYS A 239 -22.73 -0.40 -11.90
N LYS A 240 -23.23 -0.69 -10.69
CA LYS A 240 -22.63 -0.26 -9.42
C LYS A 240 -21.16 -0.71 -9.45
N ARG A 241 -20.24 0.15 -9.88
CA ARG A 241 -18.83 0.04 -9.48
C ARG A 241 -18.91 0.00 -7.97
N LYS A 242 -18.56 -1.14 -7.36
CA LYS A 242 -18.47 -1.23 -5.89
C LYS A 242 -17.62 -0.04 -5.46
N LEU A 243 -18.19 0.89 -4.70
CA LEU A 243 -17.41 1.98 -4.13
C LEU A 243 -16.23 1.31 -3.42
N SER A 244 -15.01 1.79 -3.67
CA SER A 244 -13.80 1.24 -3.05
C SER A 244 -13.95 1.12 -1.52
N THR A 245 -14.78 1.96 -0.91
CA THR A 245 -15.10 2.00 0.52
C THR A 245 -15.87 0.79 1.04
N SER A 246 -16.60 0.06 0.17
CA SER A 246 -17.31 -1.17 0.55
C SER A 246 -16.42 -2.41 0.55
N TYR A 247 -15.22 -2.33 -0.03
CA TYR A 247 -14.33 -3.48 -0.16
C TYR A 247 -13.87 -3.98 1.21
N GLY A 248 -13.95 -5.30 1.43
CA GLY A 248 -13.60 -5.93 2.71
C GLY A 248 -14.69 -5.86 3.79
N CYS A 249 -15.79 -5.13 3.56
CA CYS A 249 -16.91 -5.09 4.48
C CYS A 249 -17.96 -6.16 4.10
N LYS A 250 -18.38 -6.96 5.09
CA LYS A 250 -19.50 -7.90 4.97
C LYS A 250 -20.85 -7.17 5.00
N ASN A 251 -21.01 -6.22 5.93
CA ASN A 251 -22.26 -5.48 6.15
C ASN A 251 -22.02 -3.96 6.02
N TRP A 252 -21.59 -3.51 4.84
CA TRP A 252 -21.25 -2.09 4.59
C TRP A 252 -22.43 -1.13 4.82
N GLN A 253 -23.60 -1.49 4.29
CA GLN A 253 -24.84 -0.73 4.42
C GLN A 253 -26.04 -1.71 4.41
N PRO A 254 -26.55 -2.11 5.57
CA PRO A 254 -27.75 -2.92 5.66
C PRO A 254 -28.95 -2.16 5.07
N GLU A 255 -29.76 -2.85 4.27
CA GLU A 255 -30.98 -2.28 3.67
C GLU A 255 -32.18 -2.40 4.61
N ASP A 256 -32.21 -3.44 5.44
CA ASP A 256 -33.30 -3.76 6.36
C ASP A 256 -32.94 -3.53 7.83
N LEU A 257 -33.95 -3.19 8.62
CA LEU A 257 -33.85 -3.18 10.08
C LEU A 257 -33.97 -4.62 10.64
N PRO A 258 -33.40 -4.90 11.83
CA PRO A 258 -33.60 -6.18 12.49
C PRO A 258 -35.07 -6.48 12.77
N GLU A 259 -35.41 -7.76 12.93
CA GLU A 259 -36.78 -8.18 13.21
C GLU A 259 -37.31 -7.55 14.51
N GLY A 260 -38.48 -6.93 14.43
CA GLY A 260 -39.10 -6.21 15.56
C GLY A 260 -38.59 -4.77 15.76
N GLU A 261 -37.72 -4.26 14.88
CA GLU A 261 -37.24 -2.88 14.92
C GLU A 261 -37.91 -1.98 13.88
N ASP A 262 -38.19 -0.75 14.31
CA ASP A 262 -38.55 0.38 13.46
C ASP A 262 -37.63 1.58 13.75
N ARG A 263 -37.91 2.72 13.11
CA ARG A 263 -37.09 3.92 13.29
C ARG A 263 -37.13 4.48 14.71
N ASP A 264 -38.27 4.35 15.39
CA ASP A 264 -38.48 4.91 16.72
C ASP A 264 -37.86 4.00 17.79
N THR A 265 -37.96 2.67 17.63
CA THR A 265 -37.28 1.72 18.52
C THR A 265 -35.76 1.83 18.40
N GLN A 266 -35.24 1.99 17.17
CA GLN A 266 -33.83 2.23 16.91
C GLN A 266 -33.36 3.52 17.59
N ARG A 267 -34.12 4.62 17.46
CA ARG A 267 -33.80 5.89 18.10
C ARG A 267 -33.75 5.77 19.61
N LYS A 268 -34.76 5.12 20.20
CA LYS A 268 -34.82 4.89 21.65
C LYS A 268 -33.60 4.12 22.15
N LYS A 269 -33.20 3.05 21.44
CA LYS A 269 -32.00 2.26 21.81
C LYS A 269 -30.69 3.03 21.67
N ILE A 270 -30.61 3.94 20.69
CA ILE A 270 -29.47 4.88 20.58
C ILE A 270 -29.45 5.83 21.78
N ASP A 271 -30.60 6.34 22.20
CA ASP A 271 -30.69 7.22 23.37
C ASP A 271 -30.38 6.47 24.68
N ASP A 272 -30.82 5.21 24.80
CA ASP A 272 -30.46 4.33 25.93
C ASP A 272 -28.94 4.13 26.01
N LEU A 273 -28.28 3.88 24.86
CA LEU A 273 -26.82 3.81 24.77
C LEU A 273 -26.14 5.12 25.21
N LYS A 274 -26.69 6.28 24.86
CA LYS A 274 -26.14 7.56 25.34
C LYS A 274 -26.26 7.70 26.85
N VAL A 275 -27.43 7.39 27.41
CA VAL A 275 -27.67 7.47 28.86
C VAL A 275 -26.72 6.53 29.61
N MET A 276 -26.52 5.30 29.12
CA MET A 276 -25.55 4.36 29.69
C MET A 276 -24.12 4.95 29.73
N HIS A 277 -23.71 5.61 28.65
CA HIS A 277 -22.39 6.24 28.56
C HIS A 277 -22.26 7.46 29.49
N GLU A 278 -23.26 8.34 29.51
CA GLU A 278 -23.29 9.54 30.38
C GLU A 278 -23.24 9.17 31.87
N LEU A 279 -23.95 8.10 32.26
CA LEU A 279 -23.93 7.58 33.62
C LEU A 279 -22.67 6.78 33.95
N ASN A 280 -21.88 6.42 32.93
CA ASN A 280 -20.70 5.58 33.03
C ASN A 280 -20.96 4.21 33.70
N ILE A 281 -22.13 3.63 33.44
CA ILE A 281 -22.57 2.34 34.00
C ILE A 281 -23.24 1.53 32.89
N TRP A 282 -22.64 0.40 32.52
CA TRP A 282 -23.18 -0.51 31.50
C TRP A 282 -22.72 -1.95 31.71
N ASP A 283 -23.43 -2.89 31.08
CA ASP A 283 -22.99 -4.27 30.87
C ASP A 283 -22.51 -4.44 29.43
N ASP A 284 -21.34 -5.05 29.25
CA ASP A 284 -20.73 -5.18 27.92
C ASP A 284 -21.59 -6.00 26.96
N ASN A 285 -22.32 -7.03 27.43
CA ASN A 285 -23.18 -7.83 26.56
C ASN A 285 -24.38 -7.04 26.11
N GLU A 286 -24.95 -6.22 27.00
CA GLU A 286 -26.05 -5.32 26.66
C GLU A 286 -25.61 -4.27 25.63
N VAL A 287 -24.43 -3.66 25.81
CA VAL A 287 -23.88 -2.70 24.84
C VAL A 287 -23.67 -3.36 23.48
N VAL A 288 -23.06 -4.55 23.44
CA VAL A 288 -22.85 -5.30 22.19
C VAL A 288 -24.18 -5.62 21.51
N PHE A 289 -25.18 -6.06 22.27
CA PHE A 289 -26.52 -6.36 21.76
C PHE A 289 -27.20 -5.12 21.17
N LEU A 290 -27.19 -4.00 21.90
CA LEU A 290 -27.77 -2.74 21.46
C LEU A 290 -27.05 -2.20 20.23
N MET A 291 -25.71 -2.16 20.24
CA MET A 291 -24.88 -1.72 19.12
C MET A 291 -25.15 -2.51 17.84
N LYS A 292 -25.30 -3.83 17.96
CA LYS A 292 -25.68 -4.70 16.84
C LYS A 292 -27.10 -4.42 16.35
N THR A 293 -28.02 -4.18 17.26
CA THR A 293 -29.41 -3.86 16.93
C THR A 293 -29.49 -2.54 16.15
N VAL A 294 -28.78 -1.50 16.62
CA VAL A 294 -28.82 -0.17 16.01
C VAL A 294 -27.84 0.00 14.83
N PHE A 295 -27.13 -1.07 14.48
CA PHE A 295 -26.08 -1.08 13.46
C PHE A 295 -26.52 -0.46 12.11
N PRO A 296 -27.70 -0.79 11.54
CA PRO A 296 -28.14 -0.19 10.27
C PRO A 296 -28.24 1.34 10.33
N THR A 297 -28.78 1.88 11.43
CA THR A 297 -28.95 3.32 11.62
C THR A 297 -27.59 4.02 11.74
N ILE A 298 -26.66 3.42 12.50
CA ILE A 298 -25.29 3.92 12.63
C ILE A 298 -24.59 3.93 11.26
N ARG A 299 -24.66 2.84 10.49
CA ARG A 299 -24.03 2.76 9.16
C ARG A 299 -24.62 3.76 8.18
N ALA A 300 -25.93 3.96 8.18
CA ALA A 300 -26.59 4.97 7.34
C ALA A 300 -26.08 6.38 7.66
N LYS A 301 -25.94 6.71 8.97
CA LYS A 301 -25.38 8.00 9.41
C LYS A 301 -23.92 8.16 8.99
N ILE A 302 -23.05 7.18 9.24
CA ILE A 302 -21.63 7.22 8.85
C ILE A 302 -21.47 7.36 7.32
N ASN A 303 -22.20 6.54 6.56
CA ASN A 303 -22.09 6.52 5.10
C ASN A 303 -22.69 7.77 4.44
N SER A 304 -23.54 8.53 5.14
CA SER A 304 -24.05 9.81 4.63
C SER A 304 -22.96 10.85 4.41
N GLN A 305 -21.82 10.74 5.12
CA GLN A 305 -20.67 11.67 5.07
C GLN A 305 -21.01 13.14 5.36
N GLN A 306 -22.17 13.41 5.96
CA GLN A 306 -22.65 14.76 6.25
C GLN A 306 -22.35 15.22 7.69
N VAL A 307 -21.72 14.36 8.50
CA VAL A 307 -21.61 14.54 9.95
C VAL A 307 -20.14 14.48 10.35
N PRO A 308 -19.61 15.50 11.06
CA PRO A 308 -18.24 15.48 11.53
C PRO A 308 -18.06 14.41 12.63
N VAL A 309 -16.82 13.93 12.79
CA VAL A 309 -16.48 12.87 13.78
C VAL A 309 -16.87 13.28 15.20
N CYS A 310 -16.73 14.55 15.59
CA CYS A 310 -17.14 15.03 16.90
C CYS A 310 -18.65 14.85 17.15
N ALA A 311 -19.50 15.17 16.16
CA ALA A 311 -20.93 14.96 16.28
C ALA A 311 -21.30 13.46 16.29
N LEU A 312 -20.48 12.59 15.67
CA LEU A 312 -20.65 11.14 15.80
C LEU A 312 -20.29 10.65 17.20
N LEU A 313 -19.26 11.23 17.86
CA LEU A 313 -18.93 10.91 19.24
C LEU A 313 -20.08 11.29 20.17
N ASP A 314 -20.64 12.49 20.00
CA ASP A 314 -21.77 12.96 20.82
C ASP A 314 -23.04 12.13 20.57
N GLU A 315 -23.32 11.75 19.32
CA GLU A 315 -24.51 10.97 18.98
C GLU A 315 -24.38 9.45 19.20
N TYR A 316 -23.16 8.90 19.15
CA TYR A 316 -22.90 7.45 19.19
C TYR A 316 -21.62 7.16 19.98
N PRO A 317 -21.58 7.43 21.30
CA PRO A 317 -20.35 7.39 22.09
C PRO A 317 -19.68 6.01 22.08
N PHE A 318 -20.47 4.93 22.08
CA PHE A 318 -19.96 3.56 22.04
C PHE A 318 -19.26 3.17 20.72
N LEU A 319 -19.29 3.99 19.67
CA LEU A 319 -18.37 3.80 18.53
C LEU A 319 -16.90 4.06 18.90
N PHE A 320 -16.66 4.78 19.99
CA PHE A 320 -15.34 5.19 20.47
C PHE A 320 -14.94 4.50 21.78
N GLU A 321 -15.82 3.67 22.34
CA GLU A 321 -15.52 2.78 23.45
C GLU A 321 -15.08 1.40 22.92
N GLU A 322 -14.13 0.74 23.59
CA GLU A 322 -13.57 -0.54 23.13
C GLU A 322 -14.68 -1.58 22.84
N VAL A 323 -15.62 -1.73 23.77
CA VAL A 323 -16.69 -2.73 23.68
C VAL A 323 -17.58 -2.53 22.44
N GLY A 324 -18.02 -1.31 22.17
CA GLY A 324 -18.90 -1.01 21.04
C GLY A 324 -18.14 -0.93 19.71
N MET A 325 -16.91 -0.39 19.71
CA MET A 325 -16.05 -0.35 18.53
C MET A 325 -15.72 -1.76 18.03
N MET A 326 -15.37 -2.67 18.93
CA MET A 326 -15.04 -4.06 18.58
C MET A 326 -16.26 -4.80 18.03
N GLY A 327 -17.43 -4.63 18.66
CA GLY A 327 -18.69 -5.21 18.17
C GLY A 327 -19.08 -4.67 16.79
N HIS A 328 -19.03 -3.34 16.61
CA HIS A 328 -19.32 -2.71 15.32
C HIS A 328 -18.37 -3.17 14.21
N PHE A 329 -17.07 -3.30 14.50
CA PHE A 329 -16.10 -3.83 13.56
C PHE A 329 -16.41 -5.28 13.16
N GLU A 330 -16.75 -6.13 14.13
CA GLU A 330 -17.11 -7.52 13.89
C GLU A 330 -18.34 -7.62 12.98
N ASP A 331 -19.38 -6.82 13.22
CA ASP A 331 -20.56 -6.80 12.37
C ASP A 331 -20.26 -6.26 10.95
N LEU A 332 -19.38 -5.26 10.84
CA LEU A 332 -19.00 -4.66 9.57
C LEU A 332 -18.15 -5.58 8.70
N VAL A 333 -17.14 -6.25 9.27
CA VAL A 333 -16.11 -7.00 8.53
C VAL A 333 -16.30 -8.52 8.66
N GLY A 334 -16.99 -9.00 9.70
CA GLY A 334 -17.13 -10.42 10.02
C GLY A 334 -15.90 -11.02 10.71
N ILE A 335 -15.04 -10.18 11.30
CA ILE A 335 -13.79 -10.61 11.93
C ILE A 335 -13.79 -10.20 13.41
N LYS A 336 -13.60 -11.17 14.30
CA LYS A 336 -13.36 -10.96 15.73
C LYS A 336 -11.96 -10.37 15.95
N LEU A 337 -11.84 -9.05 15.84
CA LEU A 337 -10.55 -8.36 15.82
C LEU A 337 -9.66 -8.72 17.01
N LYS A 338 -10.18 -8.64 18.23
CA LYS A 338 -9.44 -8.97 19.46
C LYS A 338 -8.86 -10.39 19.41
N SER A 339 -9.70 -11.38 19.08
CA SER A 339 -9.26 -12.78 18.94
C SER A 339 -8.19 -12.95 17.86
N VAL A 340 -8.43 -12.41 16.65
CA VAL A 340 -7.50 -12.55 15.53
C VAL A 340 -6.16 -11.89 15.82
N LEU A 341 -6.17 -10.70 16.42
CA LEU A 341 -4.96 -10.02 16.84
C LEU A 341 -4.23 -10.82 17.91
N THR A 342 -4.91 -11.27 18.97
CA THR A 342 -4.29 -12.07 20.03
C THR A 342 -3.64 -13.34 19.48
N THR A 343 -4.33 -14.10 18.63
CA THR A 343 -3.76 -15.30 17.98
C THR A 343 -2.56 -14.93 17.11
N ALA A 344 -2.68 -13.91 16.26
CA ALA A 344 -1.58 -13.48 15.41
C ALA A 344 -0.35 -13.00 16.22
N PHE A 345 -0.58 -12.36 17.37
CA PHE A 345 0.49 -11.95 18.28
C PHE A 345 1.18 -13.16 18.89
N ILE A 346 0.42 -14.13 19.43
CA ILE A 346 1.00 -15.35 20.01
C ILE A 346 1.82 -16.10 18.96
N ASP A 347 1.30 -16.26 17.75
CA ASP A 347 1.94 -17.02 16.68
C ASP A 347 3.20 -16.31 16.14
N LYS A 348 3.18 -14.99 16.02
CA LYS A 348 4.25 -14.21 15.36
C LYS A 348 5.29 -13.65 16.34
N SER A 349 4.91 -13.43 17.61
CA SER A 349 5.77 -12.86 18.65
C SER A 349 7.13 -13.56 18.76
N PRO A 350 7.22 -14.91 18.84
CA PRO A 350 8.52 -15.58 18.98
C PRO A 350 9.47 -15.30 17.81
N ARG A 351 8.92 -15.19 16.59
CA ARG A 351 9.70 -14.90 15.39
C ARG A 351 10.19 -13.45 15.38
N ILE A 352 9.36 -12.51 15.81
CA ILE A 352 9.75 -11.09 15.91
C ILE A 352 10.80 -10.93 17.02
N GLN A 353 10.62 -11.56 18.18
CA GLN A 353 11.62 -11.56 19.25
C GLN A 353 12.97 -12.09 18.76
N LYS A 354 12.98 -13.22 18.05
CA LYS A 354 14.22 -13.77 17.48
C LYS A 354 14.88 -12.80 16.49
N PHE A 355 14.09 -12.13 15.64
CA PHE A 355 14.61 -11.09 14.74
C PHE A 355 15.23 -9.91 15.51
N LEU A 356 14.56 -9.45 16.56
CA LEU A 356 15.06 -8.35 17.39
C LEU A 356 16.34 -8.74 18.12
N GLN A 357 16.44 -9.95 18.68
CA GLN A 357 17.67 -10.46 19.30
C GLN A 357 18.86 -10.49 18.32
N VAL A 358 18.62 -10.91 17.07
CA VAL A 358 19.64 -10.87 16.01
C VAL A 358 20.04 -9.43 15.69
N SER A 359 19.07 -8.52 15.59
CA SER A 359 19.30 -7.12 15.28
C SER A 359 20.01 -6.37 16.41
N ALA A 360 19.75 -6.75 17.67
CA ALA A 360 20.38 -6.21 18.85
C ALA A 360 21.90 -6.39 18.82
N LYS A 361 22.43 -7.48 18.25
CA LYS A 361 23.89 -7.66 18.07
C LYS A 361 24.56 -6.49 17.33
N LYS A 362 23.80 -5.77 16.49
CA LYS A 362 24.29 -4.69 15.63
C LYS A 362 23.89 -3.29 16.09
N LYS A 363 22.87 -3.15 16.94
CA LYS A 363 22.29 -1.86 17.33
C LYS A 363 22.07 -1.77 18.84
N LYS A 364 22.71 -0.79 19.50
CA LYS A 364 22.64 -0.59 20.96
C LYS A 364 21.23 -0.24 21.45
N GLU A 365 20.47 0.53 20.69
CA GLU A 365 19.10 0.91 21.08
C GLU A 365 18.19 -0.33 21.21
N VAL A 366 18.33 -1.28 20.28
CA VAL A 366 17.58 -2.55 20.32
C VAL A 366 18.06 -3.43 21.48
N GLN A 367 19.34 -3.39 21.86
CA GLN A 367 19.84 -4.09 23.05
C GLN A 367 19.20 -3.55 24.33
N ASN A 368 19.10 -2.24 24.47
CA ASN A 368 18.50 -1.60 25.64
C ASN A 368 17.03 -2.01 25.81
N ILE A 369 16.25 -1.97 24.73
CA ILE A 369 14.83 -2.34 24.79
C ILE A 369 14.66 -3.82 25.17
N ILE A 370 15.51 -4.71 24.63
CA ILE A 370 15.46 -6.13 25.02
C ILE A 370 15.77 -6.29 26.50
N ALA A 371 16.77 -5.57 27.03
CA ALA A 371 17.12 -5.60 28.44
C ALA A 371 15.98 -5.06 29.34
N ASP A 372 15.29 -4.01 28.90
CA ASP A 372 14.13 -3.45 29.60
C ASP A 372 12.96 -4.44 29.63
N VAL A 373 12.69 -5.11 28.51
CA VAL A 373 11.65 -6.15 28.41
C VAL A 373 11.97 -7.35 29.30
N GLU A 374 13.22 -7.81 29.31
CA GLU A 374 13.66 -8.90 30.18
C GLU A 374 13.60 -8.54 31.66
N SER A 375 13.87 -7.28 32.01
CA SER A 375 13.76 -6.78 33.38
C SER A 375 12.29 -6.71 33.82
N ALA A 376 11.42 -6.16 32.97
CA ALA A 376 9.98 -6.10 33.22
C ALA A 376 9.35 -7.49 33.35
N LYS A 377 9.82 -8.49 32.59
CA LYS A 377 9.38 -9.89 32.74
C LYS A 377 9.72 -10.49 34.10
N LYS A 378 10.92 -10.20 34.60
CA LYS A 378 11.36 -10.67 35.91
C LYS A 378 10.55 -10.04 37.04
N GLU A 379 10.12 -8.80 36.87
CA GLU A 379 9.29 -8.08 37.84
C GLU A 379 7.82 -8.52 37.82
N SER A 380 7.23 -8.71 36.63
CA SER A 380 5.84 -9.15 36.47
C SER A 380 5.64 -10.64 36.71
N GLY A 381 6.68 -11.46 36.52
CA GLY A 381 6.58 -12.92 36.60
C GLY A 381 5.80 -13.55 35.44
N ASP A 382 5.46 -12.78 34.41
CA ASP A 382 4.73 -13.23 33.23
C ASP A 382 5.28 -12.63 31.93
N HIS A 383 4.65 -12.98 30.81
CA HIS A 383 5.03 -12.51 29.48
C HIS A 383 4.32 -11.22 29.04
N SER A 384 3.58 -10.54 29.93
CA SER A 384 2.87 -9.30 29.61
C SER A 384 3.77 -8.18 29.01
N PRO A 385 5.06 -8.04 29.38
CA PRO A 385 5.92 -7.00 28.82
C PRO A 385 6.38 -7.29 27.39
N ASP A 386 6.18 -8.50 26.86
CA ASP A 386 6.58 -8.86 25.50
C ASP A 386 5.85 -8.02 24.46
N VAL A 387 4.56 -7.77 24.66
CA VAL A 387 3.75 -7.07 23.66
C VAL A 387 4.13 -5.59 23.57
N PRO A 388 4.16 -4.79 24.68
CA PRO A 388 4.67 -3.42 24.63
C PRO A 388 6.13 -3.34 24.14
N GLY A 389 6.98 -4.27 24.59
CA GLY A 389 8.38 -4.36 24.18
C GLY A 389 8.58 -4.57 22.68
N LEU A 390 7.75 -5.43 22.07
CA LEU A 390 7.72 -5.67 20.63
C LEU A 390 7.32 -4.42 19.85
N PHE A 391 6.34 -3.66 20.32
CA PHE A 391 5.93 -2.41 19.68
C PHE A 391 7.04 -1.35 19.76
N SER A 392 7.62 -1.13 20.94
CA SER A 392 8.72 -0.16 21.11
C SER A 392 9.95 -0.53 20.26
N SER A 393 10.32 -1.82 20.22
CA SER A 393 11.43 -2.30 19.39
C SER A 393 11.16 -2.20 17.90
N SER A 394 9.92 -2.47 17.48
CA SER A 394 9.51 -2.37 16.08
C SER A 394 9.45 -0.92 15.61
N ALA A 395 8.92 -0.01 16.43
CA ALA A 395 8.89 1.43 16.15
C ALA A 395 10.30 1.99 15.95
N ILE A 396 11.24 1.65 16.85
CA ILE A 396 12.64 2.08 16.75
C ILE A 396 13.34 1.45 15.55
N THR A 397 13.07 0.18 15.24
CA THR A 397 13.62 -0.47 14.03
C THR A 397 13.06 0.15 12.74
N LEU A 398 11.81 0.59 12.73
CA LEU A 398 11.14 1.27 11.61
C LEU A 398 11.59 2.73 11.45
N GLU A 399 11.81 3.46 12.55
CA GLU A 399 12.37 4.82 12.53
C GLU A 399 13.83 4.80 12.02
N ILE A 400 14.64 3.85 12.45
CA ILE A 400 16.04 3.74 12.03
C ILE A 400 16.16 3.22 10.58
N ASN A 401 15.16 2.51 10.07
CA ASN A 401 15.13 2.02 8.68
C ASN A 401 14.24 2.88 7.75
N GLY A 402 13.80 4.06 8.19
CA GLY A 402 13.13 5.06 7.36
C GLY A 402 11.73 4.67 6.85
N THR A 403 10.90 3.97 7.64
CA THR A 403 9.51 3.65 7.23
C THR A 403 8.47 3.97 8.30
N ILE A 404 7.87 5.16 8.16
CA ILE A 404 6.49 5.58 8.50
C ILE A 404 5.88 5.06 9.81
N PHE A 405 5.94 5.88 10.86
CA PHE A 405 4.95 5.88 11.96
C PHE A 405 4.66 7.29 12.52
N SER A 406 4.79 8.35 11.72
CA SER A 406 4.57 9.72 12.18
C SER A 406 3.14 10.25 12.05
N THR A 407 2.14 9.40 11.76
CA THR A 407 0.77 9.86 11.46
C THR A 407 -0.29 9.55 12.54
N LEU A 408 0.08 9.07 13.72
CA LEU A 408 -0.89 8.78 14.80
C LEU A 408 -0.79 9.69 16.05
N GLN A 409 -0.25 10.90 15.91
CA GLN A 409 -0.27 11.89 17.00
C GLN A 409 -0.53 13.35 16.53
N ARG A 410 -1.52 13.55 15.67
CA ARG A 410 -2.20 14.85 15.58
C ARG A 410 -3.69 14.70 15.37
#